data_AF-A0A7W8SRK5-F1
#
_entry.id   AF-A0A7W8SRK5-F1
#
_cell.length_a   1.000
_cell.length_b   1.000
_cell.length_c   1.000
_cell.angle_alpha   90.00
_cell.angle_beta   90.00
_cell.angle_gamma   90.00
#
_symmetry.space_group_name_H-M   'P 1'
#
loop_
_entity.id
_entity.type
_entity.pdbx_description
1 polymer ?
#
loop_
_entity_poly.entity_id
_entity_poly.type
_entity_poly.pdbx_seq_one_letter_code
_entity_poly.pdbx_strand_id
1 'polypeptide(L)'
;MSHHLVNKAMEVKIPGVRKWVLCVLAHQAVMSSGEAKITMAELAEICCLSTSCVRDHVKNLHRAGQIDAVLLRNSCVYRIRVTVA
;
A
#
# COMPACT_ATOMS: atom_id res chain seq x y z
N MET A 1 10.34 -24.67 -8.34
CA MET A 1 10.32 -24.08 -6.99
C MET A 1 9.08 -23.21 -6.89
N SER A 2 8.16 -23.50 -5.97
CA SER A 2 7.01 -22.64 -5.70
C SER A 2 7.50 -21.37 -5.01
N HIS A 3 7.52 -20.24 -5.71
CA HIS A 3 7.76 -18.95 -5.07
C HIS A 3 6.57 -18.68 -4.16
N HIS A 4 6.75 -18.79 -2.84
CA HIS A 4 5.74 -18.32 -1.89
C HIS A 4 5.59 -16.82 -2.14
N LEU A 5 4.37 -16.41 -2.50
CA LEU A 5 3.99 -15.01 -2.68
C LEU A 5 3.98 -14.34 -1.30
N VAL A 6 5.16 -14.03 -0.78
CA VAL A 6 5.29 -13.39 0.52
C VAL A 6 5.12 -11.89 0.32
N ASN A 7 4.12 -11.34 0.98
CA ASN A 7 3.94 -9.91 1.06
C ASN A 7 5.09 -9.28 1.87
N LYS A 8 6.10 -8.75 1.18
CA LYS A 8 7.28 -8.11 1.80
C LYS A 8 6.92 -6.94 2.73
N ALA A 9 5.71 -6.37 2.61
CA ALA A 9 5.23 -5.37 3.57
C ALA A 9 5.11 -5.92 5.01
N MET A 10 4.94 -7.24 5.19
CA MET A 10 4.87 -7.85 6.51
C MET A 10 6.19 -7.76 7.29
N GLU A 11 7.32 -7.66 6.60
CA GLU A 11 8.65 -7.54 7.21
C GLU A 11 8.92 -6.11 7.70
N VAL A 12 8.14 -5.12 7.23
CA VAL A 12 8.24 -3.74 7.68
C VAL A 12 7.72 -3.61 9.11
N LYS A 13 8.57 -3.07 9.99
CA LYS A 13 8.23 -2.76 11.38
C LYS A 13 7.53 -1.40 11.48
N ILE A 14 6.22 -1.40 11.24
CA ILE A 14 5.34 -0.24 11.45
C ILE A 14 4.11 -0.62 12.29
N PRO A 15 3.54 0.31 13.07
CA PRO A 15 2.46 0.00 14.00
C PRO A 15 1.08 -0.09 13.33
N GLY A 16 0.28 -1.04 13.84
CA GLY A 16 -1.19 -1.07 13.77
C GLY A 16 -1.79 -0.86 12.37
N VAL A 17 -2.74 0.08 12.29
CA VAL A 17 -3.52 0.38 11.09
C VAL A 17 -2.65 0.77 9.88
N ARG A 18 -1.52 1.44 10.12
CA ARG A 18 -0.60 1.82 9.04
C ARG A 18 0.02 0.60 8.37
N LYS A 19 0.32 -0.44 9.14
CA LYS A 19 0.82 -1.72 8.60
C LYS A 19 -0.23 -2.41 7.76
N TRP A 20 -1.48 -2.42 8.25
CA TRP A 20 -2.60 -2.99 7.52
C TRP A 20 -2.78 -2.34 6.15
N VAL A 21 -2.82 -1.01 6.09
CA VAL A 21 -2.93 -0.26 4.81
C VAL A 21 -1.77 -0.61 3.85
N LEU A 22 -0.54 -0.69 4.35
CA LEU A 22 0.62 -1.07 3.52
C LEU A 22 0.50 -2.50 3.00
N CYS A 23 0.06 -3.45 3.84
CA CYS A 23 -0.12 -4.84 3.44
C CYS A 23 -1.22 -4.99 2.39
N VAL A 24 -2.34 -4.26 2.53
CA VAL A 24 -3.43 -4.24 1.53
C VAL A 24 -2.92 -3.70 0.20
N LEU A 25 -2.21 -2.55 0.21
CA LEU A 25 -1.59 -2.02 -1.00
C LEU A 25 -0.63 -3.04 -1.63
N ALA A 26 0.20 -3.71 -0.83
CA ALA A 26 1.15 -4.71 -1.30
C ALA A 26 0.51 -5.99 -1.81
N HIS A 27 -0.65 -6.35 -1.30
CA HIS A 27 -1.44 -7.44 -1.86
C HIS A 27 -2.05 -7.07 -3.22
N GLN A 28 -2.47 -5.81 -3.39
CA GLN A 28 -3.06 -5.30 -4.64
C GLN A 28 -2.02 -4.90 -5.70
N ALA A 29 -0.74 -4.83 -5.33
CA ALA A 29 0.31 -4.51 -6.28
C ALA A 29 0.55 -5.66 -7.25
N VAL A 30 0.53 -5.36 -8.55
CA VAL A 30 0.82 -6.37 -9.58
C VAL A 30 2.28 -6.80 -9.44
N MET A 31 2.52 -8.12 -9.37
CA MET A 31 3.84 -8.70 -9.08
C MET A 31 4.97 -8.21 -10.00
N SER A 32 4.66 -7.81 -11.24
CA SER A 32 5.65 -7.37 -12.22
C SER A 32 5.97 -5.87 -12.15
N SER A 33 5.04 -5.03 -11.70
CA SER A 33 5.23 -3.56 -11.64
C SER A 33 5.45 -3.03 -10.23
N GLY A 34 5.05 -3.78 -9.20
CA GLY A 34 5.02 -3.27 -7.83
C GLY A 34 4.02 -2.11 -7.66
N GLU A 35 3.07 -1.96 -8.58
CA GLU A 35 2.08 -0.90 -8.58
C GLU A 35 0.69 -1.45 -8.24
N ALA A 36 0.04 -0.84 -7.25
CA ALA A 36 -1.35 -1.05 -6.91
C ALA A 36 -2.20 0.04 -7.54
N LYS A 37 -3.15 -0.35 -8.39
CA LYS A 37 -4.13 0.56 -8.99
C LYS A 37 -5.43 0.44 -8.19
N ILE A 38 -5.57 1.25 -7.16
CA ILE A 38 -6.73 1.23 -6.27
C ILE A 38 -7.14 2.66 -5.92
N THR A 39 -8.43 2.95 -5.93
CA THR A 39 -8.94 4.26 -5.51
C THR A 39 -8.89 4.41 -3.99
N MET A 40 -8.91 5.65 -3.51
CA MET A 40 -8.95 5.91 -2.05
C MET A 40 -10.23 5.35 -1.40
N ALA A 41 -11.34 5.32 -2.15
CA ALA A 41 -12.62 4.80 -1.67
C ALA A 41 -12.58 3.28 -1.50
N GLU A 42 -12.12 2.55 -2.52
CA GLU A 42 -11.94 1.09 -2.46
C GLU A 42 -10.93 0.71 -1.36
N LEU A 43 -9.83 1.45 -1.23
CA LEU A 43 -8.84 1.20 -0.18
C LEU A 43 -9.43 1.39 1.22
N ALA A 44 -10.29 2.40 1.40
CA ALA A 44 -10.99 2.65 2.66
C ALA A 44 -11.98 1.55 3.00
N GLU A 45 -12.73 1.07 2.00
CA GLU A 45 -13.66 -0.04 2.14
C GLU A 45 -12.94 -1.33 2.54
N ILE A 46 -11.89 -1.72 1.82
CA ILE A 46 -11.09 -2.93 2.13
C ILE A 46 -10.44 -2.84 3.51
N CYS A 47 -9.97 -1.64 3.89
CA CYS A 47 -9.35 -1.46 5.19
C CYS A 47 -10.37 -1.36 6.33
N CYS A 48 -11.68 -1.28 6.05
CA CYS A 48 -12.74 -0.97 7.01
C CYS A 48 -12.48 0.34 7.78
N LEU A 49 -12.04 1.38 7.06
CA LEU A 49 -11.68 2.69 7.62
C LEU A 49 -12.39 3.82 6.89
N SER A 50 -12.41 5.01 7.49
CA SER A 50 -12.84 6.21 6.76
C SER A 50 -11.81 6.63 5.72
N THR A 51 -12.27 7.24 4.63
CA THR A 51 -11.40 7.76 3.56
C THR A 51 -10.41 8.80 4.06
N SER A 52 -10.76 9.60 5.07
CA SER A 52 -9.84 10.55 5.72
C SER A 52 -8.73 9.85 6.50
N CYS A 53 -9.06 8.82 7.28
CA CYS A 53 -8.09 8.03 8.02
C CYS A 53 -7.11 7.33 7.08
N VAL A 54 -7.60 6.68 6.03
CA VAL A 54 -6.75 6.04 5.01
C VAL A 54 -5.84 7.06 4.34
N ARG A 55 -6.37 8.23 3.96
CA ARG A 55 -5.57 9.31 3.36
C ARG A 55 -4.41 9.73 4.26
N ASP A 56 -4.62 9.86 5.56
CA ASP A 56 -3.55 10.24 6.49
C ASP A 56 -2.51 9.13 6.66
N HIS A 57 -2.94 7.86 6.67
CA HIS A 57 -2.01 6.73 6.66
C HIS A 57 -1.20 6.65 5.38
N VAL A 58 -1.81 6.82 4.21
CA VAL A 58 -1.14 6.87 2.90
C VAL A 58 -0.12 8.01 2.85
N LYS A 59 -0.47 9.22 3.30
CA LYS A 59 0.47 10.34 3.41
C LYS A 59 1.66 10.01 4.30
N ASN A 60 1.43 9.34 5.43
CA ASN A 60 2.50 8.93 6.34
C ASN A 60 3.41 7.86 5.73
N LEU A 61 2.84 6.88 5.02
CA LEU A 61 3.60 5.85 4.28
C LEU A 61 4.46 6.49 3.18
N HIS A 62 3.91 7.48 2.46
CA HIS A 62 4.63 8.21 1.43
C HIS A 62 5.79 9.04 2.02
N ARG A 63 5.53 9.78 3.10
CA ARG A 63 6.57 10.52 3.84
C ARG A 63 7.68 9.63 4.39
N ALA A 64 7.35 8.40 4.78
CA ALA A 64 8.32 7.41 5.23
C ALA A 64 9.08 6.73 4.08
N GLY A 65 8.80 7.08 2.82
CA GLY A 65 9.44 6.49 1.64
C GLY A 65 9.01 5.05 1.34
N GLN A 66 7.94 4.56 1.95
CA GLN A 66 7.47 3.18 1.83
C GLN A 66 6.59 2.97 0.59
N ILE A 67 5.98 4.04 0.09
CA ILE A 67 5.20 4.07 -1.15
C ILE A 67 5.47 5.36 -1.92
N ASP A 68 5.39 5.31 -3.24
CA ASP A 68 5.15 6.49 -4.08
C ASP A 68 3.67 6.50 -4.47
N ALA A 69 3.02 7.65 -4.34
CA ALA A 69 1.66 7.84 -4.83
C ALA A 69 1.70 8.68 -6.11
N VAL A 70 1.24 8.11 -7.22
CA VAL A 70 1.03 8.83 -8.48
C VAL A 70 -0.47 8.96 -8.69
N LEU A 71 -0.97 10.19 -8.72
CA LEU A 71 -2.34 10.48 -9.11
C LEU A 71 -2.44 10.37 -10.64
N LEU A 72 -3.09 9.32 -11.14
CA LEU A 72 -3.62 9.31 -12.50
C LEU A 72 -5.05 9.83 -12.49
N ARG A 73 -5.45 10.46 -13.59
CA ARG A 73 -6.67 11.30 -13.74
C ARG A 73 -7.89 10.85 -12.93
N ASN A 74 -8.19 9.54 -12.85
CA ASN A 74 -9.28 8.97 -12.05
C ASN A 74 -8.87 7.80 -11.12
N SER A 75 -7.57 7.50 -11.00
CA SER A 75 -7.07 6.38 -10.18
C SER A 75 -5.76 6.72 -9.49
N CYS A 76 -5.62 6.30 -8.24
CA CYS A 76 -4.34 6.40 -7.55
C CYS A 76 -3.52 5.16 -7.90
N VAL A 77 -2.32 5.38 -8.40
CA VAL A 77 -1.33 4.32 -8.59
C VAL A 77 -0.32 4.44 -7.48
N TYR A 78 -0.31 3.45 -6.60
CA TYR A 78 0.63 3.37 -5.50
C TYR A 78 1.76 2.42 -5.88
N ARG A 79 2.97 2.93 -6.05
CA ARG A 79 4.16 2.09 -6.23
C ARG A 79 4.76 1.78 -4.87
N ILE A 80 5.06 0.53 -4.63
CA ILE A 80 5.50 0.08 -3.31
C ILE A 80 7.03 0.01 -3.30
N ARG A 81 7.63 0.68 -2.32
CA ARG A 81 9.07 0.69 -2.07
C ARG A 81 9.36 -0.03 -0.77
N VAL A 82 9.19 -1.35 -0.77
CA VAL A 82 9.70 -2.18 0.34
C VAL A 82 11.07 -2.70 -0.04
N THR A 83 12.12 -1.97 0.33
CA THR A 83 13.46 -2.54 0.44
C THR A 83 13.52 -3.33 1.74
N VAL A 84 13.45 -4.65 1.62
CA VAL A 84 13.80 -5.55 2.72
C VAL A 84 15.30 -5.40 2.92
N ALA A 85 15.72 -4.98 4.11
CA ALA A 85 17.11 -4.90 4.51
C ALA A 85 17.66 -6.29 4.85
#